data_AF-N6TZF4-F1
#
_entry.id   AF-N6TZF4-F1
#
_cell.length_a   1.000
_cell.length_b   1.000
_cell.length_c   1.000
_cell.angle_alpha   90.00
_cell.angle_beta   90.00
_cell.angle_gamma   90.00
#
_symmetry.space_group_name_H-M   'P 1'
#
loop_
_entity.id
_entity.type
_entity.pdbx_description
1 polymer ?
#
loop_
_entity_poly.entity_id
_entity_poly.type
_entity_poly.pdbx_seq_one_letter_code
_entity_poly.pdbx_strand_id
1 'polypeptide(L)'
;MSLSQKHTGLLLVPWFNSEEWRYAFRLIYSNYREKQLEALDLLKMWKLRTPILCTGVEGTLIVLDALLIAPESMPIENLSNIYAIALMRFLNLSAANADKQGLFTKTSVKNDLPKWLVNLRHDVAHGHRLPSFCSLKMGLDFGLAWLKEKYWEPQSKLIKDYFVEDTPELDDQLSSSLSAYFAFNLALCDKDDLDAEYIESIAAMIYKKFKKRPNEPQEIANYLLEMVKERLNKGLKIPDWCLDELITSRVLLRPHFESTENGQAIAEEFRDSWAKLLSAFHQRGALFNIIEKLHAIVANISISDTTKMMAALWINEIMVSLKHLNENKNMDGLLNLEPSRYTYIVEFFNFKLQALVHLNQFTKYFMDSILDYVSDADLNDSMRSLTSAKTNTEGLHSIKANVWMPRDLDMEIGCSEDEHLAESSRPEKIVASSKWTKIESGFQLLNGLA
;
A
#
# COMPACT_ATOMS: atom_id res chain seq x y z
N MET A 1 -6.56 25.00 5.32
CA MET A 1 -5.70 24.88 4.13
C MET A 1 -5.03 23.53 4.17
N SER A 2 -5.48 22.58 3.34
CA SER A 2 -4.70 21.39 2.99
C SER A 2 -4.80 21.25 1.48
N LEU A 3 -3.73 21.68 0.82
CA LEU A 3 -3.51 21.46 -0.60
C LEU A 3 -3.61 19.95 -0.82
N SER A 4 -4.44 19.50 -1.76
CA SER A 4 -4.14 18.25 -2.45
C SER A 4 -2.71 18.41 -2.95
N GLN A 5 -1.75 17.78 -2.28
CA GLN A 5 -0.34 17.97 -2.55
C GLN A 5 -0.12 17.51 -3.99
N LYS A 6 -0.07 18.48 -4.92
CA LYS A 6 0.36 18.27 -6.30
C LYS A 6 1.84 17.93 -6.25
N HIS A 7 2.15 16.68 -5.93
CA HIS A 7 3.45 16.13 -6.24
C HIS A 7 3.40 15.77 -7.73
N THR A 8 4.14 16.51 -8.55
CA THR A 8 4.55 16.10 -9.91
C THR A 8 3.43 15.58 -10.83
N GLY A 9 2.30 16.29 -10.93
CA GLY A 9 1.22 15.92 -11.86
C GLY A 9 0.42 14.67 -11.48
N LEU A 10 0.61 14.13 -10.27
CA LEU A 10 -0.14 13.00 -9.73
C LEU A 10 -1.18 13.49 -8.72
N LEU A 11 -2.34 12.82 -8.70
CA LEU A 11 -3.45 13.13 -7.78
C LEU A 11 -3.72 11.90 -6.92
N LEU A 12 -3.72 12.09 -5.60
CA LEU A 12 -4.21 11.08 -4.66
C LEU A 12 -5.74 10.95 -4.83
N VAL A 13 -6.20 9.70 -4.95
CA VAL A 13 -7.61 9.35 -5.19
C VAL A 13 -8.09 8.31 -4.17
N PRO A 14 -9.40 8.25 -3.86
CA PRO A 14 -9.95 7.32 -2.87
C PRO A 14 -10.26 5.91 -3.39
N TRP A 15 -10.32 5.74 -4.71
CA TRP A 15 -10.44 4.43 -5.35
C TRP A 15 -9.06 3.80 -5.53
N PHE A 16 -9.03 2.49 -5.50
CA PHE A 16 -7.85 1.66 -5.60
C PHE A 16 -7.27 1.67 -7.03
N ASN A 17 -8.10 1.67 -8.06
CA ASN A 17 -7.65 1.74 -9.45
C ASN A 17 -8.77 2.25 -10.38
N SER A 18 -8.43 2.42 -11.64
CA SER A 18 -9.34 2.89 -12.68
C SER A 18 -10.54 1.97 -12.91
N GLU A 19 -10.40 0.66 -12.62
CA GLU A 19 -11.51 -0.30 -12.70
C GLU A 19 -12.53 -0.17 -11.56
N GLU A 20 -12.10 0.06 -10.31
CA GLU A 20 -13.02 0.36 -9.20
C GLU A 20 -13.81 1.64 -9.51
N TRP A 21 -13.16 2.64 -10.11
CA TRP A 21 -13.84 3.86 -10.53
C TRP A 21 -14.86 3.61 -11.64
N ARG A 22 -14.51 2.81 -12.67
CA ARG A 22 -15.45 2.43 -13.75
C ARG A 22 -16.60 1.56 -13.23
N TYR A 23 -16.34 0.72 -12.24
CA TYR A 23 -17.37 -0.07 -11.56
C TYR A 23 -18.38 0.83 -10.87
N ALA A 24 -17.92 1.80 -10.07
CA ALA A 24 -18.77 2.80 -9.45
C ALA A 24 -19.62 3.54 -10.50
N PHE A 25 -19.01 3.98 -11.61
CA PHE A 25 -19.71 4.65 -12.71
C PHE A 25 -20.87 3.80 -13.26
N ARG A 26 -20.64 2.50 -13.52
CA ARG A 26 -21.68 1.58 -14.00
C ARG A 26 -22.82 1.39 -12.99
N LEU A 27 -22.48 1.33 -11.70
CA LEU A 27 -23.48 1.17 -10.63
C LEU A 27 -24.34 2.43 -10.45
N ILE A 28 -23.74 3.63 -10.44
CA ILE A 28 -24.44 4.92 -10.26
C ILE A 28 -25.53 5.11 -11.32
N TYR A 29 -25.22 4.81 -12.59
CA TYR A 29 -26.12 5.01 -13.73
C TYR A 29 -26.83 3.72 -14.17
N SER A 30 -26.88 2.71 -13.30
CA SER A 30 -27.67 1.51 -13.50
C SER A 30 -29.18 1.83 -13.45
N ASN A 31 -29.98 1.10 -14.22
CA ASN A 31 -31.44 1.16 -14.13
C ASN A 31 -32.00 0.43 -12.89
N TYR A 32 -31.16 -0.30 -12.17
CA TYR A 32 -31.53 -1.08 -10.99
C TYR A 32 -31.19 -0.34 -9.71
N ARG A 33 -32.20 -0.09 -8.86
CA ARG A 33 -32.06 0.61 -7.58
C ARG A 33 -31.07 -0.05 -6.63
N GLU A 34 -31.05 -1.38 -6.58
CA GLU A 34 -30.10 -2.15 -5.74
C GLU A 34 -28.64 -1.83 -6.07
N LYS A 35 -28.32 -1.74 -7.37
CA LYS A 35 -26.97 -1.35 -7.83
C LYS A 35 -26.64 0.10 -7.50
N GLN A 36 -27.63 1.00 -7.52
CA GLN A 36 -27.44 2.39 -7.11
C GLN A 36 -27.19 2.53 -5.60
N LEU A 37 -27.83 1.69 -4.77
CA LEU A 37 -27.53 1.60 -3.33
C LEU A 37 -26.10 1.09 -3.09
N GLU A 38 -25.66 0.09 -3.84
CA GLU A 38 -24.27 -0.37 -3.80
C GLU A 38 -23.28 0.73 -4.19
N ALA A 39 -23.59 1.52 -5.23
CA ALA A 39 -22.79 2.70 -5.57
C ALA A 39 -22.72 3.70 -4.42
N LEU A 40 -23.83 3.95 -3.73
CA LEU A 40 -23.89 4.88 -2.63
C LEU A 40 -22.96 4.46 -1.48
N ASP A 41 -22.94 3.17 -1.14
CA ASP A 41 -22.04 2.63 -0.12
C ASP A 41 -20.57 2.76 -0.54
N LEU A 42 -20.26 2.51 -1.81
CA LEU A 42 -18.91 2.68 -2.35
C LEU A 42 -18.44 4.15 -2.30
N LEU A 43 -19.31 5.11 -2.65
CA LEU A 43 -19.02 6.54 -2.57
C LEU A 43 -18.83 7.01 -1.11
N LYS A 44 -19.61 6.47 -0.16
CA LYS A 44 -19.43 6.71 1.29
C LYS A 44 -18.09 6.16 1.77
N MET A 45 -17.69 4.96 1.33
CA MET A 45 -16.36 4.42 1.62
C MET A 45 -15.24 5.31 1.09
N TRP A 46 -15.38 5.83 -0.13
CA TRP A 46 -14.40 6.78 -0.68
C TRP A 46 -14.30 8.06 0.15
N LYS A 47 -15.43 8.58 0.67
CA LYS A 47 -15.45 9.73 1.57
C LYS A 47 -14.72 9.47 2.89
N LEU A 48 -14.80 8.26 3.41
CA LEU A 48 -14.07 7.84 4.61
C LEU A 48 -12.56 7.71 4.35
N ARG A 49 -12.16 7.20 3.18
CA ARG A 49 -10.74 7.09 2.79
C ARG A 49 -10.07 8.44 2.59
N THR A 50 -10.78 9.39 1.97
CA THR A 50 -10.28 10.75 1.76
C THR A 50 -11.38 11.78 2.10
N PRO A 51 -11.18 12.65 3.10
CA PRO A 51 -12.21 13.62 3.51
C PRO A 51 -12.54 14.65 2.42
N ILE A 52 -11.62 14.86 1.47
CA ILE A 52 -11.77 15.77 0.33
C ILE A 52 -11.93 14.92 -0.93
N LEU A 53 -13.16 14.78 -1.41
CA LEU A 53 -13.44 14.13 -2.69
C LEU A 53 -13.33 15.13 -3.84
N CYS A 54 -13.06 14.64 -5.04
CA CYS A 54 -13.20 15.46 -6.24
C CYS A 54 -14.66 15.87 -6.44
N THR A 55 -14.86 17.08 -6.96
CA THR A 55 -16.17 17.74 -7.10
C THR A 55 -17.23 16.87 -7.76
N GLY A 56 -16.86 16.09 -8.79
CA GLY A 56 -17.82 15.23 -9.50
C GLY A 56 -18.33 14.08 -8.64
N VAL A 57 -17.43 13.45 -7.88
CA VAL A 57 -17.77 12.35 -6.95
C VAL A 57 -18.55 12.88 -5.75
N GLU A 58 -18.12 14.01 -5.16
CA GLU A 58 -18.84 14.63 -4.04
C GLU A 58 -20.25 15.06 -4.45
N GLY A 59 -20.40 15.66 -5.64
CA GLY A 59 -21.70 16.05 -6.18
C GLY A 59 -22.60 14.85 -6.43
N THR A 60 -22.04 13.76 -6.94
CA THR A 60 -22.78 12.52 -7.17
C THR A 60 -23.24 11.90 -5.85
N LEU A 61 -22.37 11.86 -4.84
CA LEU A 61 -22.72 11.39 -3.50
C LEU A 61 -23.89 12.19 -2.92
N ILE A 62 -23.82 13.52 -2.97
CA ILE A 62 -24.89 14.40 -2.45
C ILE A 62 -26.23 14.14 -3.14
N VAL A 63 -26.23 14.07 -4.47
CA VAL A 63 -27.47 13.92 -5.26
C VAL A 63 -28.04 12.51 -5.11
N LEU A 64 -27.19 11.48 -5.20
CA LEU A 64 -27.60 10.08 -5.16
C LEU A 64 -28.12 9.69 -3.76
N ASP A 65 -27.47 10.15 -2.69
CA ASP A 65 -27.90 9.89 -1.30
C ASP A 65 -29.33 10.43 -1.07
N ALA A 66 -29.66 11.61 -1.61
CA ALA A 66 -31.01 12.18 -1.53
C ALA A 66 -32.02 11.40 -2.39
N LEU A 67 -31.70 11.11 -3.65
CA LEU A 67 -32.60 10.41 -4.58
C LEU A 67 -32.91 8.96 -4.15
N LEU A 68 -32.00 8.33 -3.40
CA LEU A 68 -32.18 6.96 -2.92
C LEU A 68 -32.89 6.85 -1.58
N ILE A 69 -33.29 7.95 -0.94
CA ILE A 69 -34.19 7.88 0.23
C ILE A 69 -35.54 7.30 -0.22
N ALA A 70 -36.00 6.27 0.49
CA ALA A 70 -37.32 5.68 0.26
C ALA A 70 -38.41 6.71 0.58
N PRO A 71 -39.30 7.09 -0.36
CA PRO A 71 -40.32 8.11 -0.12
C PRO A 71 -41.24 7.80 1.07
N GLU A 72 -41.50 6.52 1.32
CA GLU A 72 -42.30 6.02 2.45
C GLU A 72 -41.59 6.11 3.82
N SER A 73 -40.28 6.37 3.85
CA SER A 73 -39.52 6.41 5.10
C SER A 73 -39.78 7.65 5.95
N MET A 74 -40.35 8.72 5.37
CA MET A 74 -40.54 9.99 6.06
C MET A 74 -41.60 10.90 5.40
N PRO A 75 -42.15 11.89 6.14
CA PRO A 75 -43.10 12.86 5.58
C PRO A 75 -42.52 13.63 4.39
N ILE A 76 -43.38 13.98 3.43
CA ILE A 76 -42.99 14.65 2.19
C ILE A 76 -42.35 16.01 2.42
N GLU A 77 -42.72 16.72 3.49
CA GLU A 77 -42.13 18.00 3.89
C GLU A 77 -40.66 17.82 4.28
N ASN A 78 -40.36 16.77 5.05
CA ASN A 78 -38.99 16.47 5.47
C ASN A 78 -38.15 16.01 4.28
N LEU A 79 -38.71 15.19 3.39
CA LEU A 79 -38.03 14.75 2.17
C LEU A 79 -37.74 15.95 1.24
N SER A 80 -38.69 16.88 1.12
CA SER A 80 -38.52 18.12 0.36
C SER A 80 -37.38 18.97 0.93
N ASN A 81 -37.26 19.08 2.26
CA ASN A 81 -36.14 19.78 2.90
C ASN A 81 -34.80 19.11 2.58
N ILE A 82 -34.71 17.77 2.63
CA ILE A 82 -33.48 17.06 2.26
C ILE A 82 -33.13 17.33 0.79
N TYR A 83 -34.10 17.27 -0.11
CA TYR A 83 -33.88 17.48 -1.54
C TYR A 83 -33.41 18.91 -1.82
N ALA A 84 -33.99 19.89 -1.12
CA ALA A 84 -33.59 21.29 -1.21
C ALA A 84 -32.15 21.51 -0.73
N ILE A 85 -31.77 20.91 0.40
CA ILE A 85 -30.39 20.97 0.92
C ILE A 85 -29.41 20.31 -0.05
N ALA A 86 -29.74 19.12 -0.55
CA ALA A 86 -28.91 18.39 -1.52
C ALA A 86 -28.73 19.20 -2.81
N LEU A 87 -29.81 19.76 -3.34
CA LEU A 87 -29.79 20.59 -4.55
C LEU A 87 -28.93 21.84 -4.36
N MET A 88 -29.10 22.55 -3.24
CA MET A 88 -28.27 23.72 -2.90
C MET A 88 -26.80 23.37 -2.79
N ARG A 89 -26.47 22.26 -2.11
CA ARG A 89 -25.07 21.81 -1.98
C ARG A 89 -24.47 21.44 -3.32
N PHE A 90 -25.20 20.71 -4.16
CA PHE A 90 -24.79 20.37 -5.52
C PHE A 90 -24.54 21.62 -6.38
N LEU A 91 -25.48 22.57 -6.41
CA LEU A 91 -25.34 23.79 -7.20
C LEU A 91 -24.22 24.70 -6.71
N ASN A 92 -24.03 24.79 -5.39
CA ASN A 92 -22.89 25.50 -4.81
C ASN A 92 -21.56 24.86 -5.22
N LEU A 93 -21.50 23.53 -5.19
CA LEU A 93 -20.32 22.76 -5.57
C LEU A 93 -19.97 22.93 -7.07
N SER A 94 -20.99 22.97 -7.93
CA SER A 94 -20.86 23.24 -9.36
C SER A 94 -20.46 24.69 -9.66
N ALA A 95 -20.84 25.65 -8.80
CA ALA A 95 -20.48 27.06 -8.94
C ALA A 95 -19.09 27.41 -8.36
N ALA A 96 -18.64 26.70 -7.33
CA ALA A 96 -17.43 27.04 -6.57
C ALA A 96 -16.10 26.68 -7.26
N ASN A 97 -16.12 25.91 -8.36
CA ASN A 97 -14.93 25.20 -8.85
C ASN A 97 -14.41 25.63 -10.23
N ALA A 98 -14.37 26.94 -10.50
CA ALA A 98 -13.61 27.44 -11.66
C ALA A 98 -12.07 27.38 -11.45
N ASP A 99 -11.55 27.41 -10.21
CA ASP A 99 -10.13 27.84 -10.03
C ASP A 99 -9.21 27.04 -9.07
N LYS A 100 -9.67 26.11 -8.22
CA LYS A 100 -8.79 25.59 -7.13
C LYS A 100 -8.39 24.12 -7.12
N GLN A 101 -9.01 23.26 -7.93
CA GLN A 101 -8.55 21.89 -8.14
C GLN A 101 -8.83 21.54 -9.59
N GLY A 102 -7.77 21.36 -10.37
CA GLY A 102 -7.81 21.25 -11.85
C GLY A 102 -8.50 20.01 -12.42
N LEU A 103 -9.65 19.63 -11.89
CA LEU A 103 -10.56 18.61 -12.42
C LEU A 103 -12.03 19.03 -12.24
N PHE A 104 -12.33 20.23 -12.72
CA PHE A 104 -13.38 20.43 -13.71
C PHE A 104 -12.69 21.25 -14.81
N THR A 105 -12.95 20.91 -16.07
CA THR A 105 -12.49 21.72 -17.20
C THR A 105 -12.75 23.20 -16.89
N LYS A 106 -11.75 24.06 -17.09
CA LYS A 106 -11.84 25.53 -16.99
C LYS A 106 -12.85 26.15 -17.98
N THR A 107 -13.79 25.36 -18.49
CA THR A 107 -14.66 25.68 -19.61
C THR A 107 -16.15 25.62 -19.26
N SER A 108 -16.58 25.04 -18.11
CA SER A 108 -18.03 24.83 -17.88
C SER A 108 -18.73 25.83 -16.96
N VAL A 109 -18.02 26.73 -16.27
CA VAL A 109 -18.59 27.45 -15.10
C VAL A 109 -19.24 28.80 -15.44
N LYS A 110 -19.35 29.21 -16.71
CA LYS A 110 -20.12 30.43 -17.04
C LYS A 110 -21.45 30.23 -17.78
N ASN A 111 -21.72 29.14 -18.49
CA ASN A 111 -22.88 29.11 -19.40
C ASN A 111 -23.76 27.83 -19.45
N ASP A 112 -23.47 26.74 -18.74
CA ASP A 112 -24.12 25.44 -19.04
C ASP A 112 -25.25 24.99 -18.10
N LEU A 113 -25.48 25.65 -16.96
CA LEU A 113 -26.64 25.33 -16.12
C LEU A 113 -27.87 26.09 -16.62
N PRO A 114 -29.02 25.42 -16.83
CA PRO A 114 -30.19 26.06 -17.38
C PRO A 114 -30.78 27.07 -16.40
N LYS A 115 -31.30 28.18 -16.92
CA LYS A 115 -31.84 29.30 -16.10
C LYS A 115 -32.89 28.85 -15.08
N TRP A 116 -33.72 27.85 -15.41
CA TRP A 116 -34.73 27.34 -14.48
C TRP A 116 -34.12 26.71 -13.22
N LEU A 117 -32.94 26.09 -13.31
CA LEU A 117 -32.25 25.48 -12.17
C LEU A 117 -31.58 26.55 -11.29
N VAL A 118 -31.11 27.64 -11.90
CA VAL A 118 -30.61 28.82 -11.18
C VAL A 118 -31.75 29.51 -10.42
N ASN A 119 -32.92 29.66 -11.07
CA ASN A 119 -34.11 30.21 -10.42
C ASN A 119 -34.57 29.30 -9.28
N LEU A 120 -34.55 27.98 -9.47
CA LEU A 120 -34.89 27.01 -8.43
C LEU A 120 -33.97 27.14 -7.20
N ARG A 121 -32.66 27.38 -7.40
CA ARG A 121 -31.72 27.69 -6.31
C ARG A 121 -32.10 28.96 -5.55
N HIS A 122 -32.46 30.01 -6.29
CA HIS A 122 -32.90 31.28 -5.70
C HIS A 122 -34.16 31.09 -4.86
N ASP A 123 -35.12 30.31 -5.35
CA ASP A 123 -36.36 30.00 -4.62
C ASP A 123 -36.10 29.16 -3.36
N VAL A 124 -35.14 28.23 -3.38
CA VAL A 124 -34.73 27.50 -2.16
C VAL A 124 -34.01 28.40 -1.17
N ALA A 125 -33.17 29.33 -1.62
CA ALA A 125 -32.35 30.17 -0.74
C ALA A 125 -33.09 31.39 -0.16
N HIS A 126 -33.99 31.99 -0.94
CA HIS A 126 -34.62 33.28 -0.65
C HIS A 126 -36.13 33.29 -0.84
N GLY A 127 -36.71 32.18 -1.33
CA GLY A 127 -38.15 32.06 -1.49
C GLY A 127 -38.85 32.02 -0.13
N HIS A 128 -40.01 32.69 -0.03
CA HIS A 128 -40.87 32.60 1.14
C HIS A 128 -41.51 31.21 1.32
N ARG A 129 -41.51 30.38 0.28
CA ARG A 129 -42.01 29.01 0.28
C ARG A 129 -41.02 28.11 -0.47
N LEU A 130 -40.80 26.92 0.08
CA LEU A 130 -39.99 25.90 -0.56
C LEU A 130 -40.62 25.48 -1.89
N PRO A 131 -39.84 25.25 -2.96
CA PRO A 131 -40.35 24.68 -4.19
C PRO A 131 -41.02 23.32 -3.98
N SER A 132 -41.92 22.95 -4.89
CA SER A 132 -42.63 21.68 -4.80
C SER A 132 -41.66 20.48 -4.83
N PHE A 133 -42.02 19.39 -4.16
CA PHE A 133 -41.25 18.15 -4.17
C PHE A 133 -40.88 17.71 -5.60
N CYS A 134 -41.83 17.76 -6.53
CA CYS A 134 -41.62 17.41 -7.94
C CYS A 134 -40.55 18.30 -8.61
N SER A 135 -40.57 19.61 -8.34
CA SER A 135 -39.58 20.56 -8.87
C SER A 135 -38.17 20.27 -8.32
N LEU A 136 -38.07 19.97 -7.02
CA LEU A 136 -36.81 19.63 -6.37
C LEU A 136 -36.25 18.30 -6.90
N LYS A 137 -37.10 17.28 -7.02
CA LYS A 137 -36.73 15.99 -7.60
C LYS A 137 -36.24 16.16 -9.04
N MET A 138 -36.96 16.92 -9.87
CA MET A 138 -36.55 17.23 -11.24
C MET A 138 -35.17 17.93 -11.28
N GLY A 139 -34.91 18.83 -10.34
CA GLY A 139 -33.60 19.48 -10.19
C GLY A 139 -32.47 18.50 -9.87
N LEU A 140 -32.70 17.55 -8.96
CA LEU A 140 -31.74 16.51 -8.59
C LEU A 140 -31.53 15.48 -9.71
N ASP A 141 -32.61 15.02 -10.36
CA ASP A 141 -32.52 14.11 -11.51
C ASP A 141 -31.70 14.75 -12.65
N PHE A 142 -31.95 16.03 -12.92
CA PHE A 142 -31.13 16.82 -13.86
C PHE A 142 -29.67 16.90 -13.40
N GLY A 143 -29.43 17.17 -12.12
CA GLY A 143 -28.07 17.24 -11.56
C GLY A 143 -27.29 15.93 -11.73
N LEU A 144 -27.94 14.79 -11.51
CA LEU A 144 -27.32 13.47 -11.69
C LEU A 144 -26.99 13.19 -13.17
N ALA A 145 -27.90 13.53 -14.09
CA ALA A 145 -27.68 13.40 -15.52
C ALA A 145 -26.58 14.34 -16.02
N TRP A 146 -26.56 15.58 -15.53
CA TRP A 146 -25.53 16.57 -15.86
C TRP A 146 -24.14 16.11 -15.38
N LEU A 147 -24.04 15.51 -14.19
CA LEU A 147 -22.80 14.90 -13.69
C LEU A 147 -22.32 13.75 -14.59
N LYS A 148 -23.24 13.02 -15.21
CA LYS A 148 -22.90 11.94 -16.15
C LYS A 148 -22.12 12.49 -17.34
N GLU A 149 -22.71 13.48 -18.00
CA GLU A 149 -22.19 14.08 -19.23
C GLU A 149 -20.94 14.93 -18.97
N LYS A 150 -20.92 15.71 -17.89
CA LYS A 150 -19.86 16.69 -17.65
C LYS A 150 -18.68 16.17 -16.82
N TYR A 151 -18.88 15.12 -16.04
CA TYR A 151 -17.82 14.54 -15.20
C TYR A 151 -17.54 13.08 -15.56
N TRP A 152 -18.50 12.17 -15.37
CA TRP A 152 -18.22 10.74 -15.43
C TRP A 152 -17.85 10.26 -16.84
N GLU A 153 -18.57 10.65 -17.89
CA GLU A 153 -18.27 10.21 -19.25
C GLU A 153 -16.92 10.75 -19.79
N PRO A 154 -16.58 12.05 -19.64
CA PRO A 154 -15.26 12.54 -19.99
C PRO A 154 -14.15 11.89 -19.15
N GLN A 155 -14.34 11.77 -17.84
CA GLN A 155 -13.33 11.23 -16.94
C GLN A 155 -13.07 9.74 -17.20
N SER A 156 -14.10 8.97 -17.58
CA SER A 156 -13.96 7.54 -17.92
C SER A 156 -12.96 7.31 -19.06
N LYS A 157 -12.87 8.26 -20.00
CA LYS A 157 -11.93 8.24 -21.14
C LYS A 157 -10.52 8.67 -20.75
N LEU A 158 -10.38 9.49 -19.72
CA LEU A 158 -9.10 10.07 -19.29
C LEU A 158 -8.43 9.28 -18.16
N ILE A 159 -9.19 8.56 -17.35
CA ILE A 159 -8.68 7.88 -16.17
C ILE A 159 -7.79 6.69 -16.55
N LYS A 160 -6.55 6.71 -16.07
CA LYS A 160 -5.55 5.65 -16.29
C LYS A 160 -4.82 5.34 -14.99
N ASP A 161 -4.48 4.07 -14.78
CA ASP A 161 -3.66 3.71 -13.62
C ASP A 161 -2.23 4.20 -13.80
N TYR A 162 -1.68 4.77 -12.74
CA TYR A 162 -0.27 5.11 -12.64
C TYR A 162 0.47 3.92 -12.06
N PHE A 163 1.32 3.32 -12.89
CA PHE A 163 2.33 2.40 -12.43
C PHE A 163 3.59 3.21 -12.20
N VAL A 164 4.15 3.16 -10.99
CA VAL A 164 5.50 3.67 -10.77
C VAL A 164 6.40 2.73 -11.54
N GLU A 165 6.92 3.20 -12.67
CA GLU A 165 7.96 2.50 -13.39
C GLU A 165 9.19 2.47 -12.48
N ASP A 166 9.72 1.28 -12.22
CA ASP A 166 11.06 1.10 -11.65
C ASP A 166 12.02 1.77 -12.63
N THR A 167 12.45 3.00 -12.34
CA THR A 167 13.36 3.72 -13.25
C THR A 167 14.72 3.02 -13.19
N PRO A 168 15.26 2.52 -14.32
CA PRO A 168 16.55 1.81 -14.34
C PRO A 168 17.68 2.63 -13.70
N GLU A 169 17.65 3.95 -13.86
CA GLU A 169 18.63 4.88 -13.29
C GLU A 169 18.65 4.92 -11.75
N LEU A 170 17.50 4.71 -11.10
CA LEU A 170 17.44 4.61 -9.62
C LEU A 170 18.00 3.27 -9.15
N ASP A 171 17.72 2.19 -9.89
CA ASP A 171 18.19 0.84 -9.58
C ASP A 171 19.71 0.74 -9.76
N ASP A 172 20.27 1.29 -10.84
CA ASP A 172 21.72 1.33 -11.09
C ASP A 172 22.47 2.08 -9.98
N GLN A 173 21.91 3.20 -9.51
CA GLN A 173 22.50 3.99 -8.41
C GLN A 173 22.38 3.29 -7.07
N LEU A 174 21.27 2.61 -6.82
CA LEU A 174 21.07 1.83 -5.60
C LEU A 174 22.04 0.64 -5.58
N SER A 175 22.14 -0.11 -6.67
CA SER A 175 23.07 -1.23 -6.81
C SER A 175 24.51 -0.76 -6.59
N SER A 176 24.94 0.30 -7.28
CA SER A 176 26.29 0.87 -7.09
C SER A 176 26.56 1.28 -5.63
N SER A 177 25.58 1.86 -4.94
CA SER A 177 25.74 2.28 -3.53
C SER A 177 25.78 1.08 -2.57
N LEU A 178 24.97 0.04 -2.84
CA LEU A 178 24.95 -1.21 -2.08
C LEU A 178 26.24 -1.98 -2.25
N SER A 179 26.71 -2.18 -3.49
CA SER A 179 27.96 -2.89 -3.74
C SER A 179 29.15 -2.18 -3.08
N ALA A 180 29.18 -0.83 -3.11
CA ALA A 180 30.21 -0.05 -2.40
C ALA A 180 30.13 -0.23 -0.87
N TYR A 181 28.92 -0.17 -0.29
CA TYR A 181 28.71 -0.43 1.14
C TYR A 181 29.13 -1.86 1.52
N PHE A 182 28.78 -2.85 0.70
CA PHE A 182 29.10 -4.26 0.94
C PHE A 182 30.59 -4.53 0.90
N ALA A 183 31.25 -4.13 -0.19
CA ALA A 183 32.68 -4.33 -0.36
C ALA A 183 33.48 -3.65 0.76
N PHE A 184 33.10 -2.42 1.13
CA PHE A 184 33.79 -1.68 2.19
C PHE A 184 33.62 -2.33 3.56
N ASN A 185 32.41 -2.69 3.98
CA ASN A 185 32.19 -3.32 5.29
C ASN A 185 32.80 -4.72 5.38
N LEU A 186 32.77 -5.50 4.29
CA LEU A 186 33.44 -6.81 4.28
C LEU A 186 34.94 -6.66 4.51
N ALA A 187 35.61 -5.75 3.80
CA ALA A 187 37.04 -5.55 3.99
C ALA A 187 37.39 -5.08 5.41
N LEU A 188 36.53 -4.28 6.04
CA LEU A 188 36.69 -3.93 7.46
C LEU A 188 36.60 -5.14 8.38
N CYS A 189 35.64 -6.05 8.15
CA CYS A 189 35.48 -7.27 8.93
C CYS A 189 36.66 -8.24 8.74
N ASP A 190 37.09 -8.44 7.50
CA ASP A 190 38.21 -9.34 7.17
C ASP A 190 39.58 -8.77 7.56
N LYS A 191 39.63 -7.47 7.91
CA LYS A 191 40.88 -6.70 8.11
C LYS A 191 41.76 -6.73 6.86
N ASP A 192 41.11 -6.78 5.70
CA ASP A 192 41.76 -6.72 4.40
C ASP A 192 42.16 -5.26 4.13
N ASP A 193 43.39 -5.05 3.67
CA ASP A 193 43.83 -3.75 3.18
C ASP A 193 43.08 -3.43 1.88
N LEU A 194 42.13 -2.51 1.96
CA LEU A 194 41.50 -1.93 0.78
C LEU A 194 42.53 -1.11 0.01
N ASP A 195 42.51 -1.27 -1.31
CA ASP A 195 43.36 -0.48 -2.21
C ASP A 195 43.14 1.02 -1.97
N ALA A 196 44.23 1.77 -1.81
CA ALA A 196 44.21 3.21 -1.58
C ALA A 196 43.51 3.95 -2.73
N GLU A 197 43.63 3.45 -3.97
CA GLU A 197 42.91 4.00 -5.12
C GLU A 197 41.40 3.82 -4.98
N TYR A 198 40.97 2.65 -4.50
CA TYR A 198 39.56 2.35 -4.24
C TYR A 198 38.99 3.22 -3.10
N ILE A 199 39.74 3.42 -2.01
CA ILE A 199 39.34 4.31 -0.91
C ILE A 199 39.19 5.76 -1.41
N GLU A 200 40.14 6.28 -2.20
CA GLU A 200 40.03 7.64 -2.75
C GLU A 200 38.83 7.75 -3.71
N SER A 201 38.51 6.69 -4.47
CA SER A 201 37.32 6.67 -5.32
C SER A 201 36.01 6.81 -4.51
N ILE A 202 35.92 6.12 -3.37
CA ILE A 202 34.79 6.22 -2.44
C ILE A 202 34.76 7.61 -1.80
N ALA A 203 35.91 8.11 -1.34
CA ALA A 203 36.01 9.44 -0.74
C ALA A 203 35.61 10.54 -1.74
N ALA A 204 35.99 10.43 -3.00
CA ALA A 204 35.58 11.33 -4.07
C ALA A 204 34.06 11.26 -4.33
N MET A 205 33.47 10.06 -4.31
CA MET A 205 32.02 9.87 -4.44
C MET A 205 31.26 10.54 -3.27
N ILE A 206 31.72 10.32 -2.04
CA ILE A 206 31.16 10.95 -0.82
C ILE A 206 31.32 12.47 -0.90
N TYR A 207 32.50 12.98 -1.25
CA TYR A 207 32.76 14.41 -1.37
C TYR A 207 31.88 15.07 -2.45
N LYS A 208 31.70 14.42 -3.61
CA LYS A 208 30.85 14.94 -4.69
C LYS A 208 29.44 15.24 -4.17
N LYS A 209 28.90 14.36 -3.32
CA LYS A 209 27.54 14.42 -2.78
C LYS A 209 27.41 15.26 -1.51
N PHE A 210 28.19 14.96 -0.48
CA PHE A 210 28.06 15.56 0.85
C PHE A 210 28.98 16.76 1.09
N LYS A 211 29.90 17.06 0.15
CA LYS A 211 30.92 18.13 0.26
C LYS A 211 31.81 18.01 1.50
N LYS A 212 31.93 16.79 2.06
CA LYS A 212 32.77 16.44 3.20
C LYS A 212 33.70 15.30 2.80
N ARG A 213 34.95 15.35 3.28
CA ARG A 213 35.91 14.25 3.14
C ARG A 213 35.93 13.49 4.47
N PRO A 214 35.51 12.22 4.47
CA PRO A 214 35.60 11.39 5.67
C PRO A 214 37.07 11.02 5.93
N ASN A 215 37.44 10.97 7.21
CA ASN A 215 38.82 10.63 7.62
C ASN A 215 38.91 9.28 8.33
N GLU A 216 37.80 8.79 8.88
CA GLU A 216 37.74 7.53 9.62
C GLU A 216 36.96 6.46 8.82
N PRO A 217 37.37 5.17 8.85
CA PRO A 217 36.65 4.11 8.15
C PRO A 217 35.18 4.00 8.56
N GLN A 218 34.88 4.19 9.85
CA GLN A 218 33.51 4.16 10.35
C GLN A 218 32.67 5.33 9.82
N GLU A 219 33.30 6.48 9.56
CA GLU A 219 32.65 7.64 8.95
C GLU A 219 32.31 7.35 7.48
N ILE A 220 33.23 6.70 6.74
CA ILE A 220 33.00 6.25 5.37
C ILE A 220 31.81 5.30 5.30
N ALA A 221 31.77 4.27 6.15
CA ALA A 221 30.68 3.30 6.22
C ALA A 221 29.32 3.99 6.50
N ASN A 222 29.30 4.98 7.40
CA ASN A 222 28.09 5.76 7.69
C ASN A 222 27.62 6.59 6.48
N TYR A 223 28.51 7.28 5.76
CA TYR A 223 28.11 8.01 4.56
C TYR A 223 27.58 7.09 3.46
N LEU A 224 28.22 5.93 3.25
CA LEU A 224 27.74 4.92 2.31
C LEU A 224 26.34 4.41 2.70
N LEU A 225 26.11 4.14 3.99
CA LEU A 225 24.79 3.77 4.50
C LEU A 225 23.75 4.88 4.24
N GLU A 226 24.08 6.15 4.47
CA GLU A 226 23.16 7.26 4.20
C GLU A 226 22.86 7.40 2.70
N MET A 227 23.83 7.08 1.82
CA MET A 227 23.56 6.98 0.38
C MET A 227 22.55 5.88 0.07
N VAL A 228 22.72 4.69 0.65
CA VAL A 228 21.79 3.56 0.50
C VAL A 228 20.41 3.92 1.04
N LYS A 229 20.30 4.46 2.26
CA LYS A 229 19.02 4.88 2.88
C LYS A 229 18.28 5.91 2.04
N GLU A 230 18.96 6.95 1.54
CA GLU A 230 18.32 7.96 0.69
C GLU A 230 17.72 7.32 -0.57
N ARG A 231 18.40 6.33 -1.14
CA ARG A 231 17.93 5.63 -2.35
C ARG A 231 16.81 4.64 -2.06
N LEU A 232 16.94 3.84 -1.00
CA LEU A 232 15.84 3.00 -0.48
C LEU A 232 14.60 3.84 -0.18
N ASN A 233 14.79 5.09 0.26
CA ASN A 233 13.69 6.01 0.55
C ASN A 233 12.96 6.58 -0.65
N LYS A 234 13.57 6.56 -1.85
CA LYS A 234 12.95 7.05 -3.08
C LYS A 234 12.00 6.05 -3.73
N GLY A 235 12.20 4.75 -3.52
CA GLY A 235 11.30 3.70 -4.01
C GLY A 235 10.03 3.57 -3.17
N LEU A 236 8.94 3.04 -3.75
CA LEU A 236 7.74 2.64 -3.00
C LEU A 236 7.91 1.29 -2.31
N LYS A 237 8.65 0.38 -2.95
CA LYS A 237 9.02 -0.94 -2.46
C LYS A 237 10.52 -1.13 -2.62
N ILE A 238 11.09 -2.02 -1.83
CA ILE A 238 12.47 -2.44 -1.99
C ILE A 238 12.48 -3.50 -3.11
N PRO A 239 13.29 -3.32 -4.17
CA PRO A 239 13.37 -4.31 -5.24
C PRO A 239 13.86 -5.67 -4.73
N ASP A 240 13.33 -6.76 -5.29
CA ASP A 240 13.70 -8.12 -4.84
C ASP A 240 15.18 -8.42 -5.10
N TRP A 241 15.72 -7.90 -6.21
CA TRP A 241 17.14 -8.04 -6.56
C TRP A 241 18.08 -7.45 -5.49
N CYS A 242 17.65 -6.42 -4.74
CA CYS A 242 18.44 -5.81 -3.68
C CYS A 242 18.59 -6.75 -2.48
N LEU A 243 17.52 -7.47 -2.14
CA LEU A 243 17.54 -8.52 -1.12
C LEU A 243 18.35 -9.72 -1.60
N ASP A 244 18.26 -10.05 -2.89
CA ASP A 244 19.09 -11.08 -3.49
C ASP A 244 20.56 -10.69 -3.47
N GLU A 245 20.95 -9.43 -3.70
CA GLU A 245 22.35 -9.01 -3.63
C GLU A 245 22.91 -9.16 -2.20
N LEU A 246 22.11 -8.82 -1.18
CA LEU A 246 22.49 -9.00 0.23
C LEU A 246 22.77 -10.46 0.61
N ILE A 247 22.05 -11.40 -0.01
CA ILE A 247 22.09 -12.82 0.35
C ILE A 247 22.96 -13.63 -0.64
N THR A 248 22.74 -13.45 -1.93
CA THR A 248 23.38 -14.15 -3.07
C THR A 248 24.83 -13.75 -3.27
N SER A 249 25.19 -12.48 -3.04
CA SER A 249 26.60 -12.05 -3.00
C SER A 249 27.34 -12.57 -1.76
N ARG A 250 26.69 -13.45 -0.98
CA ARG A 250 27.20 -14.07 0.25
C ARG A 250 27.67 -13.08 1.31
N VAL A 251 27.12 -11.86 1.28
CA VAL A 251 27.52 -10.79 2.20
C VAL A 251 27.19 -11.19 3.63
N LEU A 252 25.92 -11.48 3.93
CA LEU A 252 25.52 -12.00 5.24
C LEU A 252 25.99 -13.44 5.48
N LEU A 253 26.19 -14.21 4.43
CA LEU A 253 26.51 -15.64 4.52
C LEU A 253 28.01 -15.95 4.64
N ARG A 254 28.86 -14.93 4.73
CA ARG A 254 30.30 -15.09 4.90
C ARG A 254 30.61 -15.63 6.30
N PRO A 255 31.42 -16.69 6.44
CA PRO A 255 31.59 -17.38 7.72
C PRO A 255 32.40 -16.54 8.72
N HIS A 256 31.70 -15.91 9.66
CA HIS A 256 32.28 -15.20 10.81
C HIS A 256 31.64 -15.73 12.09
N PHE A 257 32.26 -16.76 12.67
CA PHE A 257 31.74 -17.48 13.83
C PHE A 257 32.50 -17.15 15.11
N GLU A 258 31.77 -17.06 16.21
CA GLU A 258 32.31 -17.11 17.57
C GLU A 258 31.76 -18.34 18.30
N SER A 259 32.59 -18.94 19.15
CA SER A 259 32.17 -20.07 19.98
C SER A 259 31.55 -19.53 21.28
N THR A 260 30.33 -19.95 21.58
CA THR A 260 29.60 -19.58 22.81
C THR A 260 29.34 -20.82 23.65
N GLU A 261 28.96 -20.62 24.92
CA GLU A 261 28.59 -21.73 25.82
C GLU A 261 27.45 -22.61 25.25
N ASN A 262 26.62 -22.04 24.38
CA ASN A 262 25.44 -22.69 23.79
C ASN A 262 25.64 -23.13 22.32
N GLY A 263 26.85 -23.00 21.75
CA GLY A 263 27.16 -23.46 20.39
C GLY A 263 27.98 -22.46 19.56
N GLN A 264 27.55 -22.23 18.32
CA GLN A 264 28.13 -21.23 17.43
C GLN A 264 27.22 -20.00 17.37
N ALA A 265 27.81 -18.82 17.40
CA ALA A 265 27.13 -17.54 17.18
C ALA A 265 27.83 -16.75 16.06
N ILE A 266 27.17 -15.68 15.61
CA ILE A 266 27.77 -14.72 14.69
C ILE A 266 28.75 -13.84 15.47
N ALA A 267 29.93 -13.60 14.89
CA ALA A 267 30.91 -12.72 15.53
C ALA A 267 30.34 -11.31 15.76
N GLU A 268 30.58 -10.73 16.94
CA GLU A 268 29.98 -9.46 17.35
C GLU A 268 30.35 -8.31 16.40
N GLU A 269 31.64 -8.21 16.03
CA GLU A 269 32.13 -7.21 15.08
C GLU A 269 31.42 -7.30 13.71
N PHE A 270 31.17 -8.54 13.24
CA PHE A 270 30.50 -8.79 11.97
C PHE A 270 29.00 -8.48 12.07
N ARG A 271 28.34 -8.92 13.14
CA ARG A 271 26.92 -8.66 13.40
C ARG A 271 26.63 -7.15 13.42
N ASP A 272 27.46 -6.38 14.14
CA ASP A 272 27.27 -4.95 14.34
C ASP A 272 27.47 -4.14 13.05
N SER A 273 28.33 -4.63 12.14
CA SER A 273 28.58 -4.03 10.82
C SER A 273 27.33 -4.04 9.92
N TRP A 274 26.46 -5.05 10.08
CA TRP A 274 25.22 -5.19 9.30
C TRP A 274 23.98 -4.69 10.02
N ALA A 275 24.04 -4.49 11.35
CA ALA A 275 22.89 -4.08 12.17
C ALA A 275 22.21 -2.81 11.65
N LYS A 276 22.98 -1.78 11.27
CA LYS A 276 22.43 -0.51 10.77
C LYS A 276 21.72 -0.66 9.43
N LEU A 277 22.20 -1.54 8.56
CA LEU A 277 21.57 -1.82 7.27
C LEU A 277 20.28 -2.62 7.46
N LEU A 278 20.32 -3.67 8.29
CA LEU A 278 19.12 -4.46 8.63
C LEU A 278 18.04 -3.60 9.30
N SER A 279 18.44 -2.66 10.15
CA SER A 279 17.54 -1.65 10.73
C SER A 279 16.89 -0.77 9.64
N ALA A 280 17.65 -0.36 8.63
CA ALA A 280 17.10 0.39 7.49
C ALA A 280 16.08 -0.45 6.68
N PHE A 281 16.35 -1.74 6.46
CA PHE A 281 15.39 -2.66 5.83
C PHE A 281 14.13 -2.88 6.68
N HIS A 282 14.29 -2.96 8.00
CA HIS A 282 13.19 -3.11 8.96
C HIS A 282 12.23 -1.92 8.98
N GLN A 283 12.76 -0.69 8.95
CA GLN A 283 11.97 0.54 8.85
C GLN A 283 11.15 0.62 7.56
N ARG A 284 11.55 -0.14 6.54
CA ARG A 284 10.93 -0.19 5.21
C ARG A 284 10.05 -1.43 5.00
N GLY A 285 9.86 -2.26 6.02
CA GLY A 285 8.96 -3.42 5.95
C GLY A 285 9.55 -4.65 5.25
N ALA A 286 10.85 -4.67 4.95
CA ALA A 286 11.48 -5.73 4.14
C ALA A 286 12.23 -6.79 4.97
N LEU A 287 12.26 -6.65 6.30
CA LEU A 287 13.03 -7.57 7.16
C LEU A 287 12.53 -9.02 7.04
N PHE A 288 11.23 -9.21 6.87
CA PHE A 288 10.66 -10.55 6.75
C PHE A 288 10.96 -11.22 5.41
N ASN A 289 11.03 -10.45 4.33
CA ASN A 289 11.48 -10.96 3.03
C ASN A 289 12.92 -11.48 3.11
N ILE A 290 13.77 -10.86 3.94
CA ILE A 290 15.11 -11.36 4.24
C ILE A 290 15.04 -12.70 4.99
N ILE A 291 14.19 -12.80 6.03
CA ILE A 291 13.98 -14.07 6.77
C ILE A 291 13.53 -15.19 5.85
N GLU A 292 12.57 -14.94 4.96
CA GLU A 292 12.07 -15.92 4.00
C GLU A 292 13.19 -16.41 3.04
N LYS A 293 14.00 -15.49 2.51
CA LYS A 293 15.13 -15.84 1.64
C LYS A 293 16.23 -16.61 2.39
N LEU A 294 16.53 -16.25 3.64
CA LEU A 294 17.45 -17.01 4.49
C LEU A 294 16.91 -18.41 4.80
N HIS A 295 15.60 -18.53 5.05
CA HIS A 295 14.97 -19.83 5.29
C HIS A 295 15.00 -20.73 4.05
N ALA A 296 14.78 -20.16 2.86
CA ALA A 296 14.93 -20.90 1.61
C ALA A 296 16.34 -21.49 1.45
N ILE A 297 17.38 -20.80 1.94
CA ILE A 297 18.76 -21.33 1.98
C ILE A 297 18.88 -22.50 2.96
N VAL A 298 18.32 -22.36 4.16
CA VAL A 298 18.34 -23.41 5.20
C VAL A 298 17.63 -24.68 4.70
N ALA A 299 16.51 -24.53 3.99
CA ALA A 299 15.74 -25.65 3.44
C ALA A 299 16.39 -26.29 2.19
N ASN A 300 17.31 -25.59 1.51
CA ASN A 300 17.87 -26.06 0.24
C ASN A 300 19.01 -27.07 0.46
N ILE A 301 18.76 -28.32 0.08
CA ILE A 301 19.69 -29.44 0.25
C ILE A 301 21.04 -29.19 -0.44
N SER A 302 21.09 -28.50 -1.58
CA SER A 302 22.31 -28.33 -2.38
C SER A 302 23.32 -27.32 -1.83
N ILE A 303 22.95 -26.54 -0.82
CA ILE A 303 23.79 -25.49 -0.25
C ILE A 303 24.73 -26.07 0.83
N SER A 304 25.94 -25.54 0.94
CA SER A 304 26.93 -25.93 1.95
C SER A 304 26.44 -25.71 3.38
N ASP A 305 26.83 -26.63 4.27
CA ASP A 305 26.44 -26.61 5.68
C ASP A 305 26.86 -25.33 6.42
N THR A 306 28.02 -24.75 6.09
CA THR A 306 28.48 -23.48 6.65
C THR A 306 27.57 -22.31 6.28
N THR A 307 27.05 -22.31 5.05
CA THR A 307 26.13 -21.28 4.55
C THR A 307 24.74 -21.44 5.16
N LYS A 308 24.26 -22.67 5.29
CA LYS A 308 23.01 -22.98 6.01
C LYS A 308 23.10 -22.58 7.47
N MET A 309 24.25 -22.82 8.11
CA MET A 309 24.51 -22.40 9.48
C MET A 309 24.43 -20.88 9.62
N MET A 310 25.17 -20.12 8.80
CA MET A 310 25.09 -18.65 8.83
C MET A 310 23.67 -18.14 8.62
N ALA A 311 22.93 -18.72 7.66
CA ALA A 311 21.54 -18.34 7.43
C ALA A 311 20.65 -18.60 8.65
N ALA A 312 20.80 -19.76 9.30
CA ALA A 312 20.06 -20.12 10.50
C ALA A 312 20.38 -19.22 11.69
N LEU A 313 21.66 -18.85 11.88
CA LEU A 313 22.07 -17.91 12.92
C LEU A 313 21.53 -16.50 12.68
N TRP A 314 21.53 -16.01 11.43
CA TRP A 314 20.94 -14.71 11.10
C TRP A 314 19.44 -14.67 11.34
N ILE A 315 18.72 -15.75 11.00
CA ILE A 315 17.29 -15.87 11.34
C ILE A 315 17.13 -15.74 12.86
N ASN A 316 17.94 -16.46 13.65
CA ASN A 316 17.88 -16.39 15.11
C ASN A 316 18.08 -14.96 15.62
N GLU A 317 19.17 -14.29 15.22
CA GLU A 317 19.49 -12.92 15.64
C GLU A 317 18.34 -11.95 15.33
N ILE A 318 17.77 -12.03 14.14
CA ILE A 318 16.66 -11.18 13.72
C ILE A 318 15.42 -11.45 14.59
N MET A 319 15.08 -12.72 14.83
CA MET A 319 13.88 -13.11 15.57
C MET A 319 13.95 -12.71 17.05
N VAL A 320 15.10 -12.94 17.70
CA VAL A 320 15.32 -12.52 19.10
C VAL A 320 15.26 -10.99 19.20
N SER A 321 15.87 -10.29 18.25
CA SER A 321 15.85 -8.82 18.21
C SER A 321 14.43 -8.26 18.05
N LEU A 322 13.62 -8.87 17.18
CA LEU A 322 12.21 -8.49 17.03
C LEU A 322 11.40 -8.77 18.31
N LYS A 323 11.70 -9.86 19.02
CA LYS A 323 11.02 -10.20 20.28
C LYS A 323 11.28 -9.12 21.33
N HIS A 324 12.54 -8.80 21.55
CA HIS A 324 12.93 -7.80 22.54
C HIS A 324 12.40 -6.41 22.19
N LEU A 325 12.37 -6.05 20.89
CA LEU A 325 11.74 -4.82 20.43
C LEU A 325 10.24 -4.79 20.74
N ASN A 326 9.53 -5.92 20.58
CA ASN A 326 8.11 -6.05 20.94
C ASN A 326 7.89 -5.95 22.46
N GLU A 327 8.79 -6.53 23.26
CA GLU A 327 8.74 -6.52 24.73
C GLU A 327 9.31 -5.23 25.34
N ASN A 328 9.81 -4.29 24.55
CA ASN A 328 10.53 -3.08 24.97
C ASN A 328 11.69 -3.35 25.95
N LYS A 329 12.44 -4.43 25.73
CA LYS A 329 13.60 -4.82 26.55
C LYS A 329 14.90 -4.22 26.00
N ASN A 330 15.92 -4.16 26.86
CA ASN A 330 17.27 -3.77 26.42
C ASN A 330 17.84 -4.81 25.43
N MET A 331 18.65 -4.33 24.49
CA MET A 331 19.17 -5.07 23.32
C MET A 331 20.68 -5.30 23.45
N ASP A 332 21.17 -5.69 24.62
CA ASP A 332 22.60 -5.93 24.82
C ASP A 332 23.03 -7.18 24.02
N GLY A 333 23.99 -7.02 23.11
CA GLY A 333 24.53 -8.12 22.31
C GLY A 333 23.58 -8.67 21.24
N LEU A 334 22.60 -7.90 20.78
CA LEU A 334 21.65 -8.26 19.70
C LEU A 334 21.65 -7.20 18.58
N LEU A 335 20.87 -7.43 17.51
CA LEU A 335 20.70 -6.41 16.48
C LEU A 335 19.89 -5.23 17.04
N ASN A 336 20.50 -4.05 17.10
CA ASN A 336 19.85 -2.80 17.49
C ASN A 336 18.86 -2.30 16.41
N LEU A 337 17.73 -2.99 16.27
CA LEU A 337 16.65 -2.62 15.37
C LEU A 337 15.88 -1.41 15.91
N GLU A 338 15.66 -0.43 15.05
CA GLU A 338 14.88 0.77 15.40
C GLU A 338 13.36 0.46 15.37
N PRO A 339 12.54 1.10 16.22
CA PRO A 339 11.09 0.92 16.16
C PRO A 339 10.51 1.21 14.77
N SER A 340 9.74 0.26 14.24
CA SER A 340 9.12 0.37 12.92
C SER A 340 7.61 0.55 13.00
N ARG A 341 7.04 1.15 11.96
CA ARG A 341 5.58 1.22 11.76
C ARG A 341 5.01 -0.10 11.22
N TYR A 342 5.87 -1.03 10.81
CA TYR A 342 5.46 -2.33 10.26
C TYR A 342 5.38 -3.38 11.37
N THR A 343 4.25 -4.07 11.43
CA THR A 343 4.02 -5.21 12.32
C THR A 343 4.00 -6.49 11.49
N TYR A 344 4.84 -7.47 11.85
CA TYR A 344 5.05 -8.69 11.06
C TYR A 344 4.20 -9.88 11.54
N ILE A 345 3.02 -9.66 12.12
CA ILE A 345 2.22 -10.74 12.75
C ILE A 345 1.84 -11.83 11.76
N VAL A 346 1.35 -11.45 10.57
CA VAL A 346 0.86 -12.41 9.56
C VAL A 346 2.03 -13.16 8.95
N GLU A 347 3.08 -12.43 8.59
CA GLU A 347 4.30 -12.95 8.04
C GLU A 347 4.94 -13.96 9.01
N PHE A 348 5.05 -13.59 10.30
CA PHE A 348 5.53 -14.46 11.36
C PHE A 348 4.77 -15.78 11.42
N PHE A 349 3.43 -15.73 11.39
CA PHE A 349 2.60 -16.93 11.43
C PHE A 349 2.89 -17.85 10.23
N ASN A 350 3.01 -17.27 9.04
CA ASN A 350 3.33 -18.02 7.83
C ASN A 350 4.72 -18.67 7.90
N PHE A 351 5.72 -17.94 8.37
CA PHE A 351 7.07 -18.48 8.55
C PHE A 351 7.14 -19.59 9.59
N LYS A 352 6.44 -19.45 10.72
CA LYS A 352 6.37 -20.50 11.74
C LYS A 352 5.86 -21.81 11.13
N LEU A 353 4.81 -21.77 10.31
CA LEU A 353 4.31 -22.94 9.59
C LEU A 353 5.35 -23.49 8.60
N GLN A 354 6.00 -22.62 7.82
CA GLN A 354 7.03 -23.03 6.86
C GLN A 354 8.24 -23.69 7.53
N ALA A 355 8.72 -23.13 8.63
CA ALA A 355 9.85 -23.66 9.40
C ALA A 355 9.53 -25.04 10.00
N LEU A 356 8.30 -25.24 10.51
CA LEU A 356 7.83 -26.53 11.02
C LEU A 356 7.71 -27.61 9.94
N VAL A 357 7.45 -27.23 8.69
CA VAL A 357 7.39 -28.17 7.56
C VAL A 357 8.80 -28.56 7.08
N HIS A 358 9.77 -27.66 7.16
CA HIS A 358 11.13 -27.85 6.64
C HIS A 358 12.18 -28.08 7.75
N LEU A 359 11.82 -28.86 8.77
CA LEU A 359 12.74 -29.17 9.88
C LEU A 359 13.98 -29.92 9.39
N ASN A 360 15.14 -29.40 9.76
CA ASN A 360 16.44 -30.01 9.51
C ASN A 360 17.43 -29.69 10.65
N GLN A 361 18.67 -30.18 10.54
CA GLN A 361 19.69 -30.03 11.59
C GLN A 361 20.07 -28.58 11.91
N PHE A 362 19.78 -27.63 11.00
CA PHE A 362 20.04 -26.20 11.17
C PHE A 362 18.83 -25.43 11.72
N THR A 363 17.62 -26.00 11.63
CA THR A 363 16.42 -25.36 12.17
C THR A 363 16.54 -25.16 13.69
N LYS A 364 17.25 -26.06 14.39
CA LYS A 364 17.50 -25.98 15.83
C LYS A 364 18.10 -24.64 16.30
N TYR A 365 18.80 -23.91 15.43
CA TYR A 365 19.44 -22.64 15.80
C TYR A 365 18.47 -21.49 15.98
N PHE A 366 17.23 -21.60 15.47
CA PHE A 366 16.24 -20.53 15.55
C PHE A 366 14.84 -21.01 15.96
N MET A 367 14.62 -22.32 16.10
CA MET A 367 13.31 -22.86 16.48
C MET A 367 12.83 -22.34 17.84
N ASP A 368 13.70 -22.30 18.84
CA ASP A 368 13.34 -21.79 20.16
C ASP A 368 12.89 -20.33 20.07
N SER A 369 13.62 -19.50 19.31
CA SER A 369 13.23 -18.11 19.05
C SER A 369 11.90 -17.96 18.31
N ILE A 370 11.54 -18.88 17.41
CA ILE A 370 10.21 -18.91 16.77
C ILE A 370 9.12 -19.31 17.78
N LEU A 371 9.40 -20.29 18.64
CA LEU A 371 8.42 -20.76 19.63
C LEU A 371 8.20 -19.71 20.72
N ASP A 372 9.27 -19.06 21.16
CA ASP A 372 9.32 -18.07 22.24
C ASP A 372 8.85 -16.67 21.85
N TYR A 373 8.79 -16.35 20.56
CA TYR A 373 8.26 -15.06 20.07
C TYR A 373 6.76 -14.91 20.35
N VAL A 374 6.05 -16.00 20.66
CA VAL A 374 4.60 -16.00 20.93
C VAL A 374 4.33 -16.33 22.40
N SER A 375 3.88 -15.34 23.17
CA SER A 375 2.93 -15.65 24.24
C SER A 375 1.55 -15.80 23.60
N ASP A 376 0.85 -16.91 23.83
CA ASP A 376 -0.53 -17.17 23.34
C ASP A 376 -1.51 -16.02 23.66
N ALA A 377 -1.19 -15.18 24.65
CA ALA A 377 -1.93 -13.98 25.04
C ALA A 377 -1.90 -12.86 23.98
N ASP A 378 -0.75 -12.56 23.37
CA ASP A 378 -0.61 -11.45 22.41
C ASP A 378 -1.28 -11.76 21.07
N LEU A 379 -1.27 -13.04 20.69
CA LEU A 379 -1.99 -13.53 19.52
C LEU A 379 -3.50 -13.43 19.74
N ASN A 380 -4.00 -13.74 20.94
CA ASN A 380 -5.41 -13.59 21.28
C ASN A 380 -5.85 -12.11 21.40
N ASP A 381 -5.05 -11.23 22.01
CA ASP A 381 -5.41 -9.81 22.16
C ASP A 381 -5.23 -9.00 20.86
N SER A 382 -4.23 -9.33 20.03
CA SER A 382 -4.08 -8.74 18.70
C SER A 382 -5.09 -9.29 17.70
N MET A 383 -5.42 -10.59 17.77
CA MET A 383 -6.56 -11.14 17.03
C MET A 383 -7.88 -10.59 17.57
N ARG A 384 -8.03 -10.32 18.87
CA ARG A 384 -9.18 -9.60 19.45
C ARG A 384 -9.22 -8.14 19.06
N SER A 385 -8.10 -7.46 18.84
CA SER A 385 -8.09 -6.08 18.31
C SER A 385 -8.44 -6.07 16.82
N LEU A 386 -7.95 -7.04 16.05
CA LEU A 386 -8.30 -7.25 14.64
C LEU A 386 -9.73 -7.77 14.44
N THR A 387 -10.27 -8.54 15.39
CA THR A 387 -11.67 -9.03 15.38
C THR A 387 -12.63 -8.04 16.04
N SER A 388 -12.27 -7.25 17.05
CA SER A 388 -13.10 -6.15 17.56
C SER A 388 -13.19 -4.99 16.57
N ALA A 389 -12.20 -4.81 15.69
CA ALA A 389 -12.34 -3.99 14.49
C ALA A 389 -13.27 -4.61 13.42
N LYS A 390 -13.65 -5.88 13.56
CA LYS A 390 -14.50 -6.65 12.61
C LYS A 390 -15.79 -7.21 13.20
N THR A 391 -16.10 -7.01 14.48
CA THR A 391 -17.31 -7.55 15.11
C THR A 391 -17.95 -6.52 16.04
N ASN A 392 -18.58 -5.51 15.43
CA ASN A 392 -19.95 -5.18 15.84
C ASN A 392 -20.87 -5.91 14.87
N THR A 393 -21.08 -7.19 15.13
CA THR A 393 -22.37 -7.89 15.09
C THR A 393 -22.09 -9.35 15.47
N GLU A 394 -22.50 -9.69 16.69
CA GLU A 394 -22.62 -11.06 17.16
C GLU A 394 -23.63 -11.84 16.31
N GLY A 395 -23.35 -13.13 16.12
CA GLY A 395 -24.19 -14.06 15.39
C GLY A 395 -23.41 -15.30 14.94
N LEU A 396 -22.86 -16.06 15.90
CA LEU A 396 -22.26 -17.37 15.67
C LEU A 396 -23.24 -18.27 14.90
N HIS A 397 -22.78 -18.89 13.81
CA HIS A 397 -22.76 -20.35 13.70
C HIS A 397 -21.70 -20.82 12.68
N SER A 398 -20.82 -21.71 13.18
CA SER A 398 -20.02 -22.69 12.43
C SER A 398 -18.84 -22.17 11.56
N ILE A 399 -17.71 -21.89 12.21
CA ILE A 399 -16.39 -22.00 11.58
C ILE A 399 -15.93 -23.46 11.73
N LYS A 400 -15.96 -24.23 10.63
CA LYS A 400 -15.14 -25.43 10.48
C LYS A 400 -13.91 -25.06 9.67
N ALA A 401 -12.74 -25.35 10.25
CA ALA A 401 -11.44 -25.29 9.63
C ALA A 401 -11.45 -26.00 8.27
N ASN A 402 -10.78 -25.42 7.28
CA ASN A 402 -10.30 -26.16 6.12
C ASN A 402 -8.91 -25.62 5.72
N VAL A 403 -7.91 -26.34 6.24
CA VAL A 403 -6.64 -26.61 5.56
C VAL A 403 -6.97 -27.14 4.16
N TRP A 404 -6.32 -26.64 3.10
CA TRP A 404 -6.38 -27.30 1.80
C TRP A 404 -4.99 -27.29 1.13
N MET A 405 -4.39 -28.48 1.05
CA MET A 405 -3.34 -28.83 0.10
C MET A 405 -3.97 -29.60 -1.09
N PRO A 406 -3.37 -29.56 -2.29
CA PRO A 406 -3.96 -30.12 -3.51
C PRO A 406 -3.49 -31.55 -3.81
N ARG A 407 -4.38 -32.38 -4.38
CA ARG A 407 -4.12 -33.30 -5.52
C ARG A 407 -5.37 -34.14 -5.90
N ASP A 408 -5.79 -33.95 -7.16
CA ASP A 408 -6.12 -34.90 -8.25
C ASP A 408 -6.85 -36.25 -8.05
N LEU A 409 -7.76 -36.49 -9.02
CA LEU A 409 -8.35 -37.75 -9.55
C LEU A 409 -9.22 -38.56 -8.55
N ASP A 410 -10.41 -39.08 -8.86
CA ASP A 410 -10.99 -39.53 -10.12
C ASP A 410 -12.49 -39.87 -9.91
N MET A 411 -13.23 -39.96 -11.03
CA MET A 411 -14.52 -40.63 -11.25
C MET A 411 -15.79 -40.11 -10.54
N GLU A 412 -16.99 -40.26 -11.07
CA GLU A 412 -17.56 -40.18 -12.43
C GLU A 412 -19.08 -40.34 -12.22
N ILE A 413 -19.86 -39.74 -13.12
CA ILE A 413 -21.25 -40.11 -13.49
C ILE A 413 -22.41 -39.64 -12.59
N GLY A 414 -23.28 -38.83 -13.22
CA GLY A 414 -24.72 -38.85 -12.94
C GLY A 414 -25.50 -37.55 -13.20
N CYS A 415 -25.58 -37.11 -14.46
CA CYS A 415 -26.77 -36.62 -15.19
C CYS A 415 -27.92 -35.95 -14.39
N SER A 416 -28.48 -34.78 -14.76
CA SER A 416 -28.85 -34.29 -16.10
C SER A 416 -29.22 -32.78 -16.11
N GLU A 417 -28.84 -32.08 -17.18
CA GLU A 417 -29.60 -31.10 -18.02
C GLU A 417 -30.64 -30.15 -17.34
N ASP A 418 -30.74 -28.83 -17.58
CA ASP A 418 -30.24 -27.89 -18.59
C ASP A 418 -30.52 -26.45 -18.09
N GLU A 419 -29.62 -25.49 -18.35
CA GLU A 419 -29.90 -24.19 -19.00
C GLU A 419 -28.68 -23.25 -18.94
N HIS A 420 -28.13 -22.98 -20.12
CA HIS A 420 -26.95 -22.15 -20.36
C HIS A 420 -27.23 -20.64 -20.25
N LEU A 421 -26.62 -19.97 -19.28
CA LEU A 421 -26.25 -18.56 -19.38
C LEU A 421 -24.82 -18.37 -18.85
N ALA A 422 -23.96 -17.85 -19.73
CA ALA A 422 -22.52 -17.71 -19.49
C ALA A 422 -22.20 -16.74 -18.34
N GLU A 423 -21.78 -17.29 -17.20
CA GLU A 423 -21.06 -16.59 -16.14
C GLU A 423 -19.62 -16.30 -16.60
N SER A 424 -19.41 -15.22 -17.36
CA SER A 424 -18.06 -14.76 -17.71
C SER A 424 -17.88 -13.26 -17.43
N SER A 425 -18.07 -12.84 -16.17
CA SER A 425 -17.65 -11.49 -15.73
C SER A 425 -17.74 -11.31 -14.20
N ARG A 426 -17.24 -12.28 -13.42
CA ARG A 426 -16.80 -12.01 -12.04
C ARG A 426 -15.28 -11.85 -12.07
N PRO A 427 -14.71 -10.71 -11.67
CA PRO A 427 -13.26 -10.62 -11.53
C PRO A 427 -12.82 -11.55 -10.41
N GLU A 428 -11.97 -12.52 -10.75
CA GLU A 428 -11.21 -13.31 -9.80
C GLU A 428 -10.42 -12.37 -8.87
N LYS A 429 -10.49 -12.64 -7.56
CA LYS A 429 -9.63 -12.13 -6.48
C LYS A 429 -9.04 -10.72 -6.71
N ILE A 430 -9.66 -9.72 -6.10
CA ILE A 430 -9.01 -8.42 -5.85
C ILE A 430 -7.82 -8.65 -4.90
N VAL A 431 -6.62 -8.75 -5.46
CA VAL A 431 -5.36 -8.79 -4.70
C VAL A 431 -4.96 -7.37 -4.34
N ALA A 432 -4.69 -7.12 -3.06
CA ALA A 432 -4.22 -5.83 -2.56
C ALA A 432 -2.80 -5.55 -3.09
N SER A 433 -2.69 -4.60 -4.01
CA SER A 433 -1.45 -3.98 -4.47
C SER A 433 -1.71 -2.49 -4.61
N SER A 434 -0.98 -1.63 -3.90
CA SER A 434 -1.18 -0.18 -3.90
C SER A 434 -1.06 0.42 -5.32
N LYS A 435 -2.20 0.58 -5.99
CA LYS A 435 -2.31 1.16 -7.34
C LYS A 435 -2.66 2.63 -7.18
N TRP A 436 -1.86 3.50 -7.78
CA TRP A 436 -2.15 4.94 -7.87
C TRP A 436 -2.82 5.19 -9.22
N THR A 437 -3.63 6.23 -9.37
CA THR A 437 -4.27 6.59 -10.66
C THR A 437 -3.70 7.91 -11.15
N LYS A 438 -3.16 7.95 -12.38
CA LYS A 438 -2.68 9.18 -13.04
C LYS A 438 -3.85 9.82 -13.77
N ILE A 439 -3.98 11.13 -13.65
CA ILE A 439 -4.91 11.90 -14.48
C ILE A 439 -4.07 12.80 -15.37
N GLU A 440 -4.00 12.47 -16.66
CA GLU A 440 -3.25 13.29 -17.63
C GLU A 440 -4.00 14.60 -17.89
N SER A 441 -3.41 15.73 -17.49
CA SER A 441 -3.87 17.03 -17.97
C SER A 441 -3.43 17.19 -19.43
N GLY A 442 -4.35 17.03 -20.38
CA GLY A 442 -4.07 17.24 -21.79
C GLY A 442 -3.64 18.69 -22.06
N PHE A 443 -2.37 18.88 -22.39
CA PHE A 443 -1.86 20.11 -23.00
C PHE A 443 -0.97 19.71 -24.18
N GLN A 444 -1.52 19.72 -25.38
CA GLN A 444 -0.73 19.89 -26.59
C GLN A 444 -0.71 21.38 -26.90
N LEU A 445 0.47 21.99 -26.73
CA LEU A 445 0.79 23.29 -27.30
C LEU A 445 0.71 23.18 -28.82
N LEU A 446 -0.41 23.59 -29.41
CA LEU A 446 -0.42 24.06 -30.80
C LEU A 446 0.03 25.52 -30.79
N ASN A 447 1.34 25.70 -30.86
CA ASN A 447 1.92 26.91 -31.42
C ASN A 447 1.68 26.88 -32.93
N GLY A 448 1.08 27.95 -33.47
CA GLY A 448 1.30 28.33 -34.86
C GLY A 448 0.06 28.56 -35.71
N LEU A 449 -0.10 29.84 -36.07
CA LEU A 449 -0.59 30.39 -37.34
C LEU A 449 -2.03 30.92 -37.41
N ALA A 450 -2.05 32.23 -37.69
CA ALA A 450 -3.10 33.17 -38.10
C ALA A 450 -4.02 33.73 -37.01
#